data_AF-A0A538KMG7-F1
#
_entry.id   AF-A0A538KMG7-F1
#
_cell.length_a   1.000
_cell.length_b   1.000
_cell.length_c   1.000
_cell.angle_alpha   90.00
_cell.angle_beta   90.00
_cell.angle_gamma   90.00
#
_symmetry.space_group_name_H-M   'P 1'
#
loop_
_entity.id
_entity.type
_entity.pdbx_description
1 polymer ?
#
loop_
_entity_poly.entity_id
_entity_poly.type
_entity_poly.pdbx_seq_one_letter_code
_entity_poly.pdbx_strand_id
1 'polypeptide(L)' 'MRGRNLDLWQAAERTLRSAGVERIERFDLCTACNPELFFSHRRDGKPRGVQGVLASVTGDVR' A
#
# COMPACT_ATOMS: atom_id res chain seq x y z
N MET A 1 -2.21 -15.47 -12.47
CA MET A 1 -3.41 -14.80 -11.92
C MET A 1 -4.62 -15.70 -12.13
N ARG A 2 -5.28 -16.15 -11.07
CA ARG A 2 -6.60 -16.82 -11.13
C ARG A 2 -7.59 -15.95 -10.34
N GLY A 3 -8.66 -15.49 -10.97
CA GLY A 3 -9.73 -14.69 -10.36
C GLY A 3 -9.65 -13.18 -10.61
N ARG A 4 -10.81 -12.50 -10.64
CA ARG A 4 -11.06 -11.08 -10.98
C ARG A 4 -10.40 -10.05 -10.02
N ASN A 5 -9.32 -10.40 -9.34
CA ASN A 5 -8.67 -9.56 -8.35
C ASN A 5 -7.51 -8.79 -8.99
N LEU A 6 -7.57 -7.46 -8.86
CA LEU A 6 -6.53 -6.56 -9.30
C LEU A 6 -5.36 -6.58 -8.31
N ASP A 7 -4.14 -6.81 -8.81
CA ASP A 7 -2.91 -6.64 -8.06
C ASP A 7 -2.51 -5.16 -8.07
N LEU A 8 -2.91 -4.43 -7.02
CA LEU A 8 -2.61 -3.01 -6.88
C LEU A 8 -1.12 -2.74 -6.65
N TRP A 9 -0.40 -3.69 -6.04
CA TRP A 9 1.02 -3.53 -5.79
C TRP A 9 1.82 -3.58 -7.09
N GLN A 10 1.53 -4.58 -7.94
CA GLN A 10 2.18 -4.68 -9.24
C GLN A 10 1.85 -3.47 -10.13
N ALA A 11 0.63 -2.95 -10.05
CA ALA A 11 0.26 -1.72 -10.75
C ALA A 11 1.10 -0.51 -10.28
N ALA A 12 1.21 -0.28 -8.97
CA ALA A 12 2.01 0.81 -8.40
C ALA A 12 3.50 0.67 -8.72
N GLU A 13 4.06 -0.54 -8.61
CA GLU A 13 5.45 -0.82 -8.93
C GLU A 13 5.78 -0.50 -10.39
N ARG A 14 4.93 -0.91 -11.34
CA ARG A 14 5.11 -0.57 -12.76
C ARG A 14 5.12 0.94 -12.97
N THR A 15 4.22 1.67 -12.33
CA THR A 15 4.17 3.14 -12.40
C THR A 15 5.46 3.75 -11.86
N LEU A 16 5.93 3.33 -10.68
CA LEU A 16 7.17 3.83 -10.08
C LEU A 16 8.40 3.54 -10.95
N ARG A 17 8.50 2.33 -11.51
CA ARG A 17 9.58 1.97 -12.45
C ARG A 17 9.56 2.86 -13.68
N SER A 18 8.38 3.11 -14.26
CA SER A 18 8.25 3.99 -15.43
C SER A 18 8.63 5.45 -15.15
N ALA A 19 8.53 5.87 -13.88
CA ALA A 19 8.97 7.18 -13.41
C ALA A 19 10.48 7.25 -13.08
N GLY A 20 11.23 6.16 -13.29
CA GLY A 20 12.68 6.11 -13.04
C GLY A 20 13.07 5.75 -11.60
N VAL A 21 12.15 5.28 -10.76
CA VAL A 21 12.49 4.86 -9.39
C VAL A 21 13.33 3.57 -9.40
N GLU A 22 14.56 3.67 -8.88
CA GLU A 22 15.53 2.56 -8.89
C GLU A 22 15.30 1.55 -7.76
N ARG A 23 14.93 2.02 -6.57
CA ARG A 23 14.69 1.14 -5.41
C ARG A 23 13.23 1.17 -5.01
N ILE A 24 12.59 0.01 -5.06
CA ILE A 24 11.20 -0.20 -4.67
C ILE A 24 11.16 -1.39 -3.73
N GLU A 25 10.55 -1.21 -2.57
CA GLU A 25 10.37 -2.26 -1.57
C GLU A 25 8.88 -2.52 -1.36
N ARG A 26 8.54 -3.78 -1.07
CA ARG A 26 7.17 -4.24 -0.87
C ARG A 26 7.07 -4.98 0.45
N PHE A 27 6.01 -4.69 1.19
CA PHE A 27 5.67 -5.39 2.43
C PHE A 27 4.70 -6.56 2.20
N ASP A 28 4.01 -6.59 1.05
CA ASP A 28 3.05 -7.63 0.63
C ASP A 28 1.99 -8.03 1.69
N LEU A 29 1.65 -7.11 2.59
CA LEU A 29 0.55 -7.26 3.55
C LEU A 29 -0.77 -6.82 2.94
N CYS A 30 -1.79 -7.69 3.00
CA CYS A 30 -3.14 -7.37 2.56
C CYS A 30 -3.98 -6.85 3.73
N THR A 31 -4.53 -5.64 3.61
CA THR A 31 -5.39 -5.04 4.64
C THR A 31 -6.67 -5.83 4.87
N ALA A 32 -7.24 -6.46 3.84
CA ALA A 32 -8.42 -7.32 3.98
C ALA A 32 -8.10 -8.65 4.67
N CYS A 33 -6.94 -9.27 4.36
CA CYS A 33 -6.57 -10.58 4.92
C CYS A 33 -6.05 -10.53 6.36
N ASN A 34 -5.59 -9.37 6.83
CA ASN A 34 -5.00 -9.21 8.17
C ASN A 34 -5.90 -8.30 9.05
N PRO A 35 -7.08 -8.78 9.50
CA PRO A 35 -8.05 -7.97 10.24
C PRO A 35 -7.54 -7.48 11.60
N GLU A 36 -6.66 -8.24 12.24
CA GLU A 36 -6.05 -7.87 13.53
C GLU A 36 -5.05 -6.70 13.42
N LEU A 37 -4.59 -6.38 12.20
CA LEU A 37 -3.58 -5.34 11.96
C LEU A 37 -4.15 -4.11 11.26
N PHE A 38 -5.18 -4.27 10.44
CA PHE A 38 -5.67 -3.20 9.56
C PHE A 38 -7.19 -3.13 9.45
N PHE A 39 -7.75 -1.92 9.53
CA PHE A 39 -9.04 -1.59 8.92
C PHE A 39 -9.03 -1.89 7.42
N SER A 40 -10.14 -2.37 6.85
CA SER A 40 -10.27 -2.61 5.42
C SER A 40 -11.62 -2.20 4.87
N HIS A 41 -11.63 -1.32 3.87
CA HIS A 41 -12.88 -0.90 3.24
C HIS A 41 -13.63 -2.03 2.57
N ARG A 42 -12.91 -2.88 1.84
CA ARG A 42 -13.50 -3.98 1.08
C ARG A 42 -14.13 -5.02 2.00
N ARG A 43 -13.53 -5.24 3.17
CA ARG A 43 -14.02 -6.22 4.15
C ARG A 43 -15.13 -5.63 5.03
N ASP A 44 -14.92 -4.43 5.58
CA ASP A 44 -15.72 -3.91 6.71
C ASP A 44 -16.79 -2.90 6.29
N GLY A 45 -16.79 -2.38 5.06
CA GLY A 45 -17.76 -1.39 4.61
C GLY A 45 -17.62 -0.05 5.34
N LYS A 46 -18.75 0.57 5.73
CA LYS A 46 -18.83 1.78 6.57
C LYS A 46 -19.84 1.53 7.71
N PRO A 47 -19.65 2.11 8.91
CA PRO A 47 -18.50 2.91 9.34
C PRO A 47 -17.27 2.05 9.66
N ARG A 48 -16.06 2.59 9.44
CA ARG A 48 -14.78 1.95 9.79
C ARG A 48 -13.71 3.01 10.03
N GLY A 49 -12.61 2.62 10.68
CA GLY A 49 -11.40 3.44 10.75
C GLY A 49 -10.67 3.56 9.40
N VAL A 50 -9.62 4.39 9.39
CA VAL A 50 -8.68 4.59 8.27
C VAL A 50 -7.25 4.47 8.78
N GLN A 51 -6.32 4.08 7.90
CA GLN A 51 -4.88 4.17 8.18
C GLN A 51 -4.34 5.54 7.74
N GLY A 52 -3.37 6.07 8.49
CA GLY A 52 -2.50 7.17 8.06
C GLY A 52 -1.11 6.63 7.72
N VAL A 53 -0.52 7.12 6.64
CA VAL A 53 0.88 6.85 6.28
C VAL A 53 1.67 8.14 6.51
N LEU A 54 2.69 8.09 7.36
CA LEU A 54 3.52 9.23 7.72
C LEU A 54 4.95 8.98 7.26
N ALA A 55 5.59 10.01 6.70
CA ALA A 55 7.00 10.01 6.36
C ALA A 55 7.60 11.36 6.76
N SER A 56 8.80 11.35 7.31
CA SER A 56 9.57 12.54 7.62
C SER A 56 11.00 12.37 7.12
N VAL A 57 11.62 13.48 6.72
CA VAL A 57 13.05 13.55 6.47
C VAL A 57 13.67 14.22 7.69
N THR A 58 14.62 13.56 8.33
CA THR A 58 15.30 14.09 9.52
C THR A 58 16.76 14.36 9.18
N GLY A 59 17.22 15.60 9.37
CA GLY A 59 18.58 16.06 9.10
C GLY A 59 18.60 17.52 8.62
N ASP A 60 19.76 18.19 8.68
CA ASP A 60 19.93 19.51 8.08
C ASP A 60 19.86 19.38 6.54
N VAL A 61 18.83 19.99 5.96
CA VAL A 61 18.79 20.31 4.54
C VAL A 61 19.74 21.50 4.34
N ARG A 62 21.01 21.20 4.09
CA ARG A 62 21.93 22.20 3.52
C ARG A 62 21.55 22.46 2.07
#